data_AF-A0A094KAT5-F1
#
_entry.id   AF-A0A094KAT5-F1
#
_cell.length_a   1.000
_cell.length_b   1.000
_cell.length_c   1.000
_cell.angle_alpha   90.00
_cell.angle_beta   90.00
_cell.angle_gamma   90.00
#
_symmetry.space_group_name_H-M   'P 1'
#
loop_
_entity.id
_entity.type
_entity.pdbx_description
1 polymer ?
#
loop_
_entity_poly.entity_id
_entity_poly.type
_entity_poly.pdbx_seq_one_letter_code
_entity_poly.pdbx_strand_id
1 'polypeptide(L)'
;MHQLALLQAENQNLRQANEVLSKRRRAKKTRLRQGGSLSQQEAQDLQDERDVAQQVEQEIRASGGRKPREETRARRCGKCGRTGHNARTCQIVTDTSKEEGSE
;
A
#
# COMPACT_ATOMS: atom_id res chain seq x y z
N MET A 1 -45.67 58.57 -1.79
CA MET A 1 -45.15 58.19 -3.14
C MET A 1 -43.68 57.75 -3.13
N HIS A 2 -42.78 58.38 -2.37
CA HIS A 2 -41.35 58.04 -2.38
C HIS A 2 -40.99 56.65 -1.78
N GLN A 3 -41.61 56.27 -0.65
CA GLN A 3 -41.36 54.96 -0.02
C GLN A 3 -41.68 53.76 -0.94
N LEU A 4 -42.76 53.85 -1.71
CA LEU A 4 -43.13 52.78 -2.65
C LEU A 4 -42.07 52.63 -3.75
N ALA A 5 -41.51 53.74 -4.24
CA ALA A 5 -40.44 53.71 -5.23
C ALA A 5 -39.15 53.07 -4.66
N LEU A 6 -38.79 53.39 -3.42
CA LEU A 6 -37.65 52.78 -2.74
C LEU A 6 -37.84 51.26 -2.56
N LEU A 7 -39.01 50.84 -2.08
CA LEU A 7 -39.34 49.43 -1.90
C LEU A 7 -39.37 48.67 -3.24
N GLN A 8 -39.86 49.30 -4.31
CA GLN A 8 -39.84 48.72 -5.65
C GLN A 8 -38.40 48.54 -6.17
N ALA A 9 -37.53 49.54 -5.97
CA ALA A 9 -36.12 49.45 -6.35
C ALA A 9 -35.39 48.34 -5.57
N GLU A 10 -35.63 48.24 -4.26
CA GLU A 10 -35.06 47.16 -3.44
C GLU A 10 -35.57 45.78 -3.88
N ASN A 11 -36.86 45.65 -4.17
CA ASN A 11 -37.41 44.38 -4.65
C ASN A 11 -36.81 43.96 -6.00
N GLN A 12 -36.59 44.92 -6.90
CA GLN A 12 -35.90 44.66 -8.17
C GLN A 12 -34.46 44.18 -7.96
N ASN A 13 -33.71 44.85 -7.08
CA ASN A 13 -32.34 44.45 -6.74
C ASN A 13 -32.29 43.04 -6.13
N LEU A 14 -33.21 42.74 -5.20
CA LEU A 14 -33.31 41.41 -4.57
C LEU A 14 -33.69 40.32 -5.58
N ARG A 15 -34.58 40.62 -6.54
CA ARG A 15 -34.93 39.67 -7.61
C ARG A 15 -33.75 39.39 -8.51
N GLN A 16 -33.00 40.41 -8.92
CA GLN A 16 -31.80 40.25 -9.74
C GLN A 16 -30.72 39.41 -9.03
N ALA A 17 -30.44 39.73 -7.76
CA ALA A 17 -29.49 38.97 -6.95
C ALA A 17 -29.92 37.49 -6.79
N ASN A 18 -31.20 37.24 -6.55
CA ASN A 18 -31.74 35.88 -6.45
C ASN A 18 -31.66 35.12 -7.77
N GLU A 19 -31.86 35.78 -8.91
CA GLU A 19 -31.71 35.17 -10.22
C GLU A 19 -30.26 34.72 -10.46
N VAL A 20 -29.29 35.60 -10.16
CA VAL A 20 -27.85 35.29 -10.28
C VAL A 20 -27.47 34.13 -9.36
N LEU A 21 -27.91 34.15 -8.09
CA LEU A 21 -27.68 33.06 -7.14
C LEU A 21 -28.28 31.74 -7.61
N SER A 22 -29.51 31.78 -8.14
CA SER A 22 -30.19 30.60 -8.68
C SER A 22 -29.45 30.01 -9.87
N LYS A 23 -28.99 30.85 -10.81
CA LYS A 23 -28.15 30.42 -11.95
C LYS A 23 -26.86 29.75 -11.46
N ARG A 24 -26.16 30.36 -10.50
CA ARG A 24 -24.92 29.81 -9.91
C ARG A 24 -25.16 28.44 -9.23
N ARG A 25 -26.24 28.31 -8.46
CA ARG A 25 -26.61 27.05 -7.80
C ARG A 25 -26.91 25.95 -8.82
N ARG A 26 -27.67 26.27 -9.88
CA ARG A 26 -27.95 25.33 -10.98
C ARG A 26 -26.67 24.89 -11.66
N ALA A 27 -25.77 25.81 -12.02
CA ALA A 27 -24.48 25.48 -12.63
C ALA A 27 -23.62 24.58 -11.74
N LYS A 28 -23.52 24.85 -10.44
CA LYS A 28 -22.81 23.99 -9.49
C LYS A 28 -23.44 22.60 -9.40
N LYS A 29 -24.77 22.51 -9.32
CA LYS A 29 -25.50 21.23 -9.29
C LYS A 29 -25.26 20.42 -10.57
N THR A 30 -25.35 21.07 -11.74
CA THR A 30 -25.08 20.44 -13.03
C THR A 30 -23.63 19.97 -13.11
N ARG A 31 -22.66 20.79 -12.70
CA ARG A 31 -21.25 20.39 -12.67
C ARG A 31 -20.99 19.21 -11.74
N LEU A 32 -21.59 19.18 -10.55
CA LEU A 32 -21.45 18.04 -9.64
C LEU A 32 -22.12 16.77 -10.19
N ARG A 33 -23.26 16.92 -10.89
CA ARG A 33 -23.94 15.81 -11.54
C ARG A 33 -23.19 15.29 -12.77
N GLN A 34 -22.61 16.17 -13.58
CA GLN A 34 -21.83 15.84 -14.79
C GLN A 34 -20.42 15.36 -14.46
N GLY A 35 -19.80 15.95 -13.44
CA GLY A 35 -18.45 15.61 -12.98
C GLY A 35 -18.40 14.34 -12.14
N GLY A 36 -19.46 13.52 -12.15
CA GLY A 36 -19.50 12.22 -11.51
C GLY A 36 -19.35 12.29 -10.00
N SER A 37 -20.47 12.42 -9.27
CA SER A 37 -20.51 11.82 -7.94
C SER A 37 -20.34 10.32 -8.15
N LEU A 38 -19.18 9.77 -7.77
CA LEU A 38 -18.93 8.32 -7.71
C LEU A 38 -20.21 7.65 -7.19
N SER A 39 -20.81 6.81 -8.03
CA SER A 39 -21.98 6.04 -7.63
C SER A 39 -21.59 5.09 -6.50
N GLN A 40 -22.57 4.67 -5.70
CA GLN A 40 -22.30 3.70 -4.64
C GLN A 40 -21.71 2.40 -5.21
N GLN A 41 -22.10 2.02 -6.42
CA GLN A 41 -21.54 0.86 -7.12
C GLN A 41 -20.07 1.08 -7.49
N GLU A 42 -19.73 2.19 -8.16
CA GLU A 42 -18.34 2.48 -8.52
C GLU A 42 -17.44 2.63 -7.29
N ALA A 43 -17.98 3.15 -6.18
CA ALA A 43 -17.26 3.20 -4.91
C ALA A 43 -17.02 1.80 -4.32
N GLN A 44 -18.02 0.90 -4.42
CA GLN A 44 -17.89 -0.49 -4.00
C GLN A 44 -16.89 -1.24 -4.88
N ASP A 45 -16.94 -1.07 -6.19
CA ASP A 45 -16.02 -1.71 -7.13
C ASP A 45 -14.55 -1.33 -6.82
N LEU A 46 -14.29 -0.06 -6.51
CA LEU A 46 -12.96 0.41 -6.08
C LEU A 46 -12.50 -0.21 -4.74
N GLN A 47 -13.45 -0.46 -3.84
CA GLN A 47 -13.17 -1.11 -2.56
C GLN A 47 -12.84 -2.59 -2.79
N ASP A 48 -13.63 -3.27 -3.61
CA ASP A 48 -13.43 -4.67 -3.97
C ASP A 48 -12.08 -4.88 -4.69
N GLU A 49 -11.72 -3.99 -5.62
CA GLU A 49 -10.40 -4.00 -6.27
C GLU A 49 -9.26 -3.88 -5.26
N ARG A 50 -9.39 -2.99 -4.27
CA ARG A 50 -8.40 -2.82 -3.20
C ARG A 50 -8.29 -4.06 -2.32
N ASP A 51 -9.41 -4.67 -1.97
CA ASP A 51 -9.46 -5.84 -1.10
C ASP A 51 -8.83 -7.05 -1.80
N VAL A 52 -9.12 -7.25 -3.10
CA VAL A 52 -8.48 -8.27 -3.93
C VAL A 52 -6.97 -8.03 -4.01
N ALA A 53 -6.53 -6.79 -4.29
CA ALA A 53 -5.11 -6.47 -4.35
C ALA A 53 -4.40 -6.77 -3.02
N GLN A 54 -5.03 -6.44 -1.89
CA GLN A 54 -4.49 -6.71 -0.56
C GLN A 54 -4.42 -8.22 -0.28
N GLN A 55 -5.43 -8.99 -0.67
CA GLN A 55 -5.43 -10.45 -0.52
C GLN A 55 -4.29 -11.08 -1.32
N VAL A 56 -4.11 -10.71 -2.59
CA VAL A 56 -3.02 -11.22 -3.44
C VAL A 56 -1.66 -10.91 -2.81
N GLU A 57 -1.46 -9.70 -2.30
CA GLU A 57 -0.21 -9.33 -1.63
C GLU A 57 0.05 -10.20 -0.38
N GLN A 58 -0.97 -10.47 0.43
CA GLN A 58 -0.86 -11.35 1.58
C GLN A 58 -0.52 -12.79 1.17
N GLU A 59 -1.16 -13.32 0.12
CA GLU A 59 -0.90 -14.67 -0.39
C GLU A 59 0.52 -14.79 -0.97
N ILE A 60 1.03 -13.76 -1.66
CA ILE A 60 2.43 -13.72 -2.12
C ILE A 60 3.38 -13.74 -0.93
N ARG A 61 3.12 -12.96 0.12
CA ARG A 61 3.94 -12.95 1.34
C ARG A 61 3.89 -14.29 2.07
N ALA A 62 2.73 -14.95 2.12
CA ALA A 62 2.56 -16.24 2.76
C ALA A 62 3.20 -17.39 1.96
N SER A 63 3.06 -17.37 0.62
CA SER A 63 3.63 -18.36 -0.29
C SER A 63 5.14 -18.20 -0.52
N GLY A 64 5.67 -16.98 -0.32
CA GLY A 64 7.10 -16.66 -0.37
C GLY A 64 7.95 -17.27 0.74
N GLY A 65 7.42 -18.22 1.52
CA GLY A 65 8.18 -18.98 2.50
C GLY A 65 9.43 -19.58 1.87
N ARG A 66 10.58 -19.41 2.55
CA ARG A 66 11.84 -20.06 2.14
C ARG A 66 11.58 -21.56 2.01
N LYS A 67 11.72 -22.09 0.78
CA LYS A 67 11.74 -23.53 0.56
C LYS A 67 12.72 -24.15 1.56
N PRO A 68 12.36 -25.23 2.26
CA PRO A 68 13.32 -26.00 3.04
C PRO A 68 14.50 -26.30 2.13
N ARG A 69 15.70 -25.93 2.55
CA ARG A 69 16.91 -26.28 1.81
C ARG A 69 16.90 -27.79 1.67
N GLU A 70 16.79 -28.32 0.46
CA GLU A 70 17.00 -29.74 0.20
C GLU A 70 18.34 -30.10 0.83
N GLU A 71 18.32 -30.99 1.84
CA GLU A 71 19.52 -31.48 2.51
C GLU A 71 20.31 -32.35 1.52
N THR A 72 20.93 -31.70 0.55
CA THR A 72 21.73 -32.32 -0.52
C THR A 72 23.05 -32.88 -0.01
N ARG A 73 23.38 -32.68 1.27
CA ARG A 73 24.55 -33.29 1.92
C ARG A 73 24.42 -33.23 3.43
N ALA A 74 24.65 -34.35 4.12
CA ALA A 74 24.80 -34.36 5.57
C ALA A 74 25.82 -33.29 6.01
N ARG A 75 25.46 -32.47 7.00
CA ARG A 75 26.35 -31.41 7.50
C ARG A 75 27.64 -32.02 8.02
N ARG A 76 28.76 -31.59 7.44
CA ARG A 76 30.13 -31.99 7.84
C ARG A 76 30.71 -30.91 8.74
N CYS A 77 31.53 -31.34 9.71
CA CYS A 77 32.30 -30.45 10.55
C CYS A 77 33.27 -29.61 9.69
N GLY A 78 33.22 -28.29 9.80
CA GLY A 78 34.12 -27.39 9.06
C GLY A 78 35.59 -27.51 9.45
N LYS A 79 35.91 -28.11 10.60
CA LYS A 79 37.29 -28.34 11.05
C LYS A 79 37.87 -29.68 10.58
N CYS A 80 37.08 -30.76 10.63
CA CYS A 80 37.58 -32.12 10.37
C CYS A 80 36.85 -32.89 9.26
N GLY A 81 35.84 -32.30 8.61
CA GLY A 81 35.11 -32.91 7.50
C GLY A 81 34.21 -34.11 7.84
N ARG A 82 34.21 -34.59 9.09
CA ARG A 82 33.38 -35.71 9.57
C ARG A 82 31.96 -35.25 9.90
N THR A 83 30.98 -36.14 9.76
CA THR A 83 29.59 -35.90 10.16
C THR A 83 29.39 -36.21 11.66
N GLY A 84 28.25 -35.83 12.24
CA GLY A 84 27.90 -36.13 13.63
C GLY A 84 28.32 -35.09 14.68
N HIS A 85 29.11 -34.08 14.30
CA HIS A 85 29.44 -32.93 15.16
C HIS A 85 29.69 -31.68 14.33
N ASN A 86 29.73 -30.51 14.98
CA ASN A 86 30.02 -29.24 14.32
C ASN A 86 31.42 -28.73 14.72
N ALA A 87 31.88 -27.65 14.08
CA ALA A 87 33.20 -27.07 14.37
C ALA A 87 33.39 -26.61 15.83
N ARG A 88 32.30 -26.33 16.56
CA ARG A 88 32.33 -25.87 17.96
C ARG A 88 32.52 -27.03 18.95
N THR A 89 32.06 -28.23 18.60
CA THR A 89 32.19 -29.45 19.42
C THR A 89 33.23 -30.42 18.87
N CYS A 90 34.02 -29.99 17.88
CA CYS A 90 35.08 -30.79 17.30
C CYS A 90 36.21 -30.95 18.33
N GLN A 91 36.46 -32.19 18.73
CA GLN A 91 37.53 -32.57 19.67
C GLN A 91 38.89 -32.74 18.98
N ILE A 92 39.00 -32.43 17.68
CA ILE A 92 40.30 -32.43 17.01
C ILE A 92 41.07 -31.20 17.46
N VAL A 93 42.14 -31.44 18.21
CA VAL A 93 43.20 -30.45 18.45
C VAL A 93 43.85 -30.19 17.10
N THR A 94 43.62 -29.00 16.54
CA THR A 94 44.35 -28.56 15.35
C THR A 94 45.78 -28.27 15.77
N ASP A 95 46.67 -29.26 15.67
CA ASP A 95 48.12 -29.02 15.69
C ASP A 95 48.52 -28.33 14.38
N THR A 96 48.27 -27.03 14.32
CA THR A 96 48.92 -26.16 13.34
C THR A 96 50.24 -25.68 13.93
N SER A 97 51.24 -26.57 13.98
CA SER A 97 52.66 -26.20 14.06
C SER A 97 53.54 -27.44 14.01
N LYS A 98 53.77 -27.96 12.81
CA LYS A 98 55.07 -28.52 12.42
C LYS A 98 55.39 -28.05 11.01
N GLU A 99 55.87 -26.81 10.94
CA GLU A 99 56.95 -26.54 9.99
C GLU A 99 58.20 -27.14 10.60
N GLU A 100 58.69 -28.24 10.03
CA GLU A 100 60.11 -28.55 10.07
C GLU A 100 60.54 -28.74 8.62
N GLY A 101 61.38 -27.80 8.18
CA GLY A 101 62.08 -27.92 6.92
C GLY A 101 63.03 -29.12 6.93
N SER A 102 63.40 -29.55 5.73
CA SER A 102 64.58 -30.38 5.53
C SER A 102 65.25 -29.93 4.24
N GLU A 103 66.45 -29.38 4.45
CA GLU A 103 67.68 -29.38 3.63
C GLU A 103 67.59 -29.30 2.10
#